data_AF-A0AAD6WMV0-F1
#
_entry.id   AF-A0AAD6WMV0-F1
#
_cell.length_a   1.000
_cell.length_b   1.000
_cell.length_c   1.000
_cell.angle_alpha   90.00
_cell.angle_beta   90.00
_cell.angle_gamma   90.00
#
_symmetry.space_group_name_H-M   'P 1'
#
loop_
_entity.id
_entity.type
_entity.pdbx_description
1 polymer ?
#
loop_
_entity_poly.entity_id
_entity_poly.type
_entity_poly.pdbx_seq_one_letter_code
_entity_poly.pdbx_strand_id
1 'polypeptide(L)'
;MRIDHIVQVGHVSTDDDIYTRGSDPFKRTRVARILELVEIGPDVSDQQRDTIRAFIAEHADIFAISVSEVNAVKGALYSPEIPADATFKLGMPNQRPWTLPQSLDVNKQVDVLIDAGILVPIEAKKVKCVSPIALAEKDH
;
A
#
# COMPACT_ATOMS: atom_id res chain seq x y z
N MET A 1 7.72 4.29 -28.08
CA MET A 1 8.80 4.11 -27.08
C MET A 1 8.13 4.25 -25.72
N ARG A 2 7.62 3.13 -25.19
CA ARG A 2 6.90 3.06 -23.92
C ARG A 2 7.94 2.76 -22.85
N ILE A 3 7.89 3.51 -21.76
CA ILE A 3 8.75 3.32 -20.59
C ILE A 3 8.07 2.22 -19.76
N ASP A 4 8.55 1.00 -19.95
CA ASP A 4 8.12 -0.20 -19.24
C ASP A 4 8.98 -0.33 -17.98
N HIS A 5 8.51 0.14 -16.82
CA HIS A 5 9.00 -0.31 -15.50
C HIS A 5 7.93 0.04 -14.46
N ILE A 6 7.12 -0.95 -14.06
CA ILE A 6 6.18 -0.85 -12.95
C ILE A 6 6.63 -1.84 -11.87
N VAL A 7 6.88 -1.26 -10.70
CA VAL A 7 7.25 -1.92 -9.44
C VAL A 7 6.21 -2.99 -9.08
N GLN A 8 6.61 -4.24 -9.20
CA GLN A 8 5.89 -5.38 -8.67
C GLN A 8 6.02 -5.33 -7.13
N VAL A 9 4.93 -5.00 -6.42
CA VAL A 9 4.85 -5.19 -4.97
C VAL A 9 4.79 -6.70 -4.72
N GLY A 10 5.97 -7.32 -4.70
CA GLY A 10 6.13 -8.73 -4.38
C GLY A 10 5.59 -9.02 -2.98
N HIS A 11 4.95 -10.17 -2.82
CA HIS A 11 4.63 -10.71 -1.51
C HIS A 11 5.93 -10.76 -0.68
N VAL A 12 6.02 -9.91 0.34
CA VAL A 12 7.21 -9.82 1.17
C VAL A 12 7.16 -10.93 2.21
N SER A 13 8.17 -11.80 2.16
CA SER A 13 8.50 -12.81 3.15
C SER A 13 8.44 -12.23 4.57
N THR A 14 7.87 -12.98 5.51
CA THR A 14 7.74 -12.69 6.94
C THR A 14 9.09 -12.74 7.67
N ASP A 15 10.03 -11.88 7.29
CA ASP A 15 11.08 -11.44 8.20
C ASP A 15 10.63 -10.11 8.78
N ASP A 16 9.90 -10.14 9.90
CA ASP A 16 9.55 -8.92 10.65
C ASP A 16 10.79 -8.07 10.98
N ASP A 17 11.97 -8.68 10.93
CA ASP A 17 13.27 -8.05 11.13
C ASP A 17 13.64 -7.01 10.05
N ILE A 18 12.99 -7.00 8.88
CA ILE A 18 13.28 -6.02 7.81
C ILE A 18 12.40 -4.76 7.88
N TYR A 19 11.21 -4.83 8.51
CA TYR A 19 10.25 -3.71 8.57
C TYR A 19 10.57 -2.72 9.68
N THR A 20 11.77 -2.13 9.58
CA THR A 20 12.36 -1.32 10.65
C THR A 20 12.22 0.18 10.43
N ARG A 21 11.37 0.65 9.49
CA ARG A 21 11.18 2.09 9.25
C ARG A 21 10.87 2.88 10.52
N GLY A 22 10.03 2.33 11.39
CA GLY A 22 9.61 2.99 12.64
C GLY A 22 10.66 3.02 13.75
N SER A 23 11.68 2.16 13.69
CA SER A 23 12.68 1.97 14.75
C SER A 23 14.11 2.27 14.28
N ASP A 24 14.54 1.68 13.18
CA ASP A 24 15.84 1.89 12.53
C ASP A 24 15.68 1.90 10.99
N PRO A 25 15.26 3.04 10.40
CA PRO A 25 14.98 3.12 8.97
C PRO A 25 16.19 2.85 8.07
N PHE A 26 17.42 3.01 8.59
CA PHE A 26 18.67 2.84 7.87
C PHE A 26 19.36 1.50 8.16
N LYS A 27 18.67 0.56 8.81
CA LYS A 27 19.17 -0.80 9.01
C LYS A 27 19.65 -1.39 7.69
N ARG A 28 20.89 -1.88 7.64
CA ARG A 28 21.55 -2.32 6.39
C ARG A 28 20.72 -3.33 5.59
N THR A 29 20.09 -4.29 6.26
CA THR A 29 19.24 -5.30 5.62
C THR A 29 17.98 -4.68 4.99
N ARG A 30 17.39 -3.68 5.64
CA ARG A 30 16.25 -2.92 5.11
C ARG A 30 16.64 -2.09 3.89
N VAL A 31 17.76 -1.37 3.96
CA VAL A 31 18.26 -0.55 2.84
C VAL A 31 18.58 -1.43 1.63
N ALA A 32 19.25 -2.56 1.84
CA ALA A 32 19.50 -3.54 0.78
C ALA A 32 18.20 -4.01 0.13
N ARG A 33 17.17 -4.30 0.95
CA ARG A 33 15.87 -4.71 0.44
C ARG A 33 15.16 -3.62 -0.38
N ILE A 34 15.26 -2.35 0.04
CA ILE A 34 14.73 -1.23 -0.77
C ILE A 34 15.42 -1.19 -2.12
N LEU A 35 16.75 -1.26 -2.14
CA LEU A 35 17.53 -1.21 -3.39
C LEU A 35 17.24 -2.39 -4.32
N GLU A 36 16.88 -3.55 -3.79
CA GLU A 36 16.41 -4.71 -4.59
C GLU A 36 15.02 -4.48 -5.20
N LEU A 37 14.13 -3.79 -4.49
CA LEU A 37 12.76 -3.54 -4.94
C LEU A 37 12.65 -2.37 -5.91
N VAL A 38 13.63 -1.45 -5.90
CA VAL A 38 13.65 -0.31 -6.81
C VAL A 38 14.22 -0.75 -8.16
N GLU A 39 13.39 -0.64 -9.19
CA GLU A 39 13.81 -0.84 -10.57
C GLU A 39 14.33 0.48 -11.16
N ILE A 40 15.59 0.46 -11.62
CA ILE A 40 16.22 1.60 -12.29
C ILE A 40 16.36 1.24 -13.77
N GLY A 41 15.73 2.04 -14.63
CA GLY A 41 15.67 1.81 -16.07
C GLY A 41 17.03 1.65 -16.77
N PRO A 42 17.03 1.13 -18.01
CA PRO A 42 18.25 0.92 -18.78
C PRO A 42 18.84 2.21 -19.37
N ASP A 43 18.13 3.33 -19.28
CA ASP A 43 18.47 4.64 -19.85
C ASP A 43 19.48 5.44 -19.00
N VAL A 44 20.04 4.84 -17.95
CA VAL A 44 21.07 5.44 -17.11
C VAL A 44 22.40 4.70 -17.24
N SER A 45 23.49 5.48 -17.27
CA SER A 45 24.85 4.95 -17.17
C SER A 45 25.11 4.31 -15.80
N ASP A 46 26.15 3.50 -15.69
CA ASP A 46 26.54 2.87 -14.43
C ASP A 46 26.82 3.90 -13.33
N GLN A 47 27.49 5.01 -13.67
CA GLN A 47 27.78 6.09 -12.72
C GLN A 47 26.50 6.78 -12.21
N GLN A 48 25.51 6.97 -13.08
CA GLN A 48 24.22 7.51 -12.68
C GLN A 48 23.44 6.51 -11.84
N ARG A 49 23.49 5.22 -12.19
CA ARG A 49 22.86 4.15 -11.41
C ARG A 49 23.40 4.09 -9.99
N ASP A 50 24.72 4.21 -9.83
CA ASP A 50 25.36 4.25 -8.51
C ASP A 50 24.96 5.51 -7.73
N THR A 51 24.89 6.67 -8.39
CA THR A 51 24.40 7.91 -7.78
C THR A 51 22.94 7.77 -7.31
N ILE A 52 22.06 7.16 -8.11
CA ILE A 52 20.66 6.93 -7.75
C ILE A 52 20.57 5.95 -6.57
N ARG A 53 21.33 4.86 -6.58
CA ARG A 53 21.35 3.90 -5.47
C ARG A 53 21.84 4.54 -4.17
N ALA A 54 22.89 5.36 -4.23
CA ALA A 54 23.37 6.10 -3.07
C ALA A 54 22.29 7.05 -2.53
N PHE A 55 21.60 7.78 -3.41
CA PHE A 55 20.49 8.67 -3.04
C PHE A 55 19.33 7.92 -2.38
N ILE A 56 18.93 6.77 -2.93
CA ILE A 56 17.88 5.92 -2.34
C ILE A 56 18.30 5.42 -0.95
N ALA A 57 19.56 5.01 -0.80
CA ALA A 57 20.08 4.54 0.48
C ALA A 57 20.13 5.65 1.54
N GLU A 58 20.51 6.87 1.13
CA GLU A 58 20.53 8.07 1.98
C GLU A 58 19.13 8.47 2.46
N HIS A 59 18.11 8.23 1.65
CA HIS A 59 16.71 8.55 1.94
C HIS A 59 15.85 7.32 2.19
N ALA A 60 16.42 6.25 2.74
CA ALA A 60 15.70 4.99 2.96
C ALA A 60 14.48 5.12 3.89
N ASP A 61 14.45 6.15 4.74
CA ASP A 61 13.39 6.43 5.72
C ASP A 61 12.05 6.85 5.09
N ILE A 62 12.06 7.39 3.87
CA ILE A 62 10.83 7.80 3.18
C ILE A 62 10.10 6.62 2.53
N PHE A 63 10.83 5.55 2.20
CA PHE A 63 10.26 4.36 1.60
C PHE A 63 9.59 3.49 2.65
N ALA A 64 8.48 2.85 2.28
CA ALA A 64 7.86 1.78 3.05
C ALA A 64 7.90 0.50 2.22
N ILE A 65 8.43 -0.59 2.78
CA ILE A 65 8.52 -1.90 2.13
C ILE A 65 7.20 -2.67 2.31
N SER A 66 6.48 -2.40 3.40
CA SER A 66 5.21 -3.00 3.76
C SER A 66 4.19 -1.93 4.13
N VAL A 67 2.90 -2.27 3.98
CA VAL A 67 1.79 -1.43 4.47
C VAL A 67 1.84 -1.22 5.98
N SER A 68 2.44 -2.15 6.74
CA SER A 68 2.65 -2.00 8.19
C SER A 68 3.65 -0.89 8.55
N GLU A 69 4.50 -0.47 7.62
CA GLU A 69 5.41 0.67 7.82
C GLU A 69 4.76 2.03 7.49
N VAL A 70 3.51 2.03 7.01
CA VAL A 70 2.75 3.25 6.70
C VAL A 70 2.16 3.83 7.98
N ASN A 71 2.63 5.01 8.36
CA ASN A 71 2.19 5.71 9.55
C ASN A 71 1.13 6.77 9.21
N ALA A 72 0.05 6.80 10.00
CA ALA A 72 -0.88 7.92 9.96
C ALA A 72 -0.18 9.22 10.36
N VAL A 73 -0.56 10.34 9.72
CA VAL A 73 -0.05 11.66 10.09
C VAL A 73 -0.62 12.03 11.45
N LYS A 74 0.26 12.19 12.44
CA LYS A 74 -0.14 12.52 13.83
C LYS A 74 -0.95 13.82 13.85
N GLY A 75 -2.15 13.75 14.42
CA GLY A 75 -3.05 14.91 14.56
C GLY A 75 -3.81 15.31 13.29
N ALA A 76 -3.60 14.64 12.16
CA ALA A 76 -4.40 14.87 10.97
C ALA A 76 -5.74 14.13 11.11
N LEU A 77 -6.79 14.87 11.46
CA LEU A 77 -8.16 14.38 11.41
C LEU A 77 -8.82 14.86 10.12
N TYR A 78 -9.16 13.92 9.25
CA TYR A 78 -10.03 14.21 8.13
C TYR A 78 -11.49 14.23 8.61
N SER A 79 -12.09 15.42 8.64
CA SER A 79 -13.50 15.61 8.96
C SER A 79 -14.20 16.14 7.71
N PRO A 80 -14.81 15.27 6.88
CA PRO A 80 -15.54 15.73 5.71
C PRO A 80 -16.71 16.63 6.14
N GLU A 81 -16.84 17.79 5.52
CA GLU A 81 -18.01 18.67 5.68
C GLU A 81 -19.19 18.04 4.96
N ILE A 82 -19.93 17.20 5.68
CA ILE A 82 -21.13 16.53 5.15
C ILE A 82 -22.34 17.43 5.45
N PRO A 83 -23.08 17.89 4.42
CA PRO A 83 -24.30 18.66 4.63
C PRO A 83 -25.32 17.91 5.51
N ALA A 84 -26.06 18.63 6.34
CA ALA A 84 -27.03 18.03 7.26
C ALA A 84 -28.19 17.31 6.54
N ASP A 85 -28.50 17.73 5.32
CA ASP A 85 -29.50 17.14 4.43
C ASP A 85 -28.94 16.05 3.50
N ALA A 86 -27.64 15.73 3.60
CA ALA A 86 -27.02 14.70 2.78
C ALA A 86 -27.61 13.32 3.09
N THR A 87 -28.19 12.70 2.06
CA THR A 87 -28.69 11.33 2.14
C THR A 87 -27.65 10.35 1.63
N PHE A 88 -27.23 9.40 2.47
CA PHE A 88 -26.39 8.28 2.03
C PHE A 88 -27.25 7.07 1.69
N LYS A 89 -26.88 6.37 0.61
CA LYS A 89 -27.52 5.11 0.25
C LYS A 89 -26.94 4.01 1.15
N LEU A 90 -27.71 3.59 2.14
CA LEU A 90 -27.40 2.47 3.05
C LEU A 90 -27.70 1.09 2.45
N GLY A 91 -28.19 1.04 1.20
CA GLY A 91 -28.48 -0.22 0.51
C GLY A 91 -27.21 -1.03 0.28
N MET A 92 -27.36 -2.35 0.20
CA MET A 92 -26.29 -3.24 -0.26
C MET A 92 -25.75 -2.66 -1.58
N PRO A 93 -24.45 -2.35 -1.68
CA PRO A 93 -23.88 -1.85 -2.92
C PRO A 93 -24.20 -2.89 -3.99
N ASN A 94 -24.50 -2.47 -5.21
CA ASN A 94 -24.66 -3.38 -6.35
C ASN A 94 -23.27 -3.90 -6.76
N GLN A 95 -22.64 -4.65 -5.84
CA GLN A 95 -21.36 -5.28 -6.00
C GLN A 95 -21.54 -6.43 -6.98
N ARG A 96 -20.79 -6.41 -8.08
CA ARG A 96 -20.75 -7.57 -8.97
C ARG A 96 -20.27 -8.78 -8.17
N PRO A 97 -20.97 -9.93 -8.22
CA PRO A 97 -20.51 -11.13 -7.56
C PRO A 97 -19.09 -11.46 -7.98
N TRP A 98 -18.22 -11.68 -7.00
CA TRP A 98 -16.86 -12.12 -7.25
C TRP A 98 -16.80 -13.62 -7.47
N THR A 99 -15.81 -14.04 -8.26
CA THR A 99 -15.42 -15.45 -8.30
C THR A 99 -14.74 -15.82 -6.97
N LEU A 100 -14.72 -17.12 -6.64
CA LEU A 100 -14.06 -17.59 -5.41
C LEU A 100 -12.56 -17.18 -5.33
N PRO A 101 -11.76 -17.26 -6.41
CA PRO A 101 -10.38 -16.78 -6.35
C PRO A 101 -10.28 -15.28 -6.06
N GLN A 102 -11.15 -14.46 -6.64
CA GLN A 102 -11.17 -13.02 -6.42
C GLN A 102 -11.51 -12.66 -4.97
N SER A 103 -12.54 -13.30 -4.40
CA SER A 103 -12.93 -13.02 -3.01
C SER A 103 -11.84 -13.43 -2.01
N LEU A 104 -11.18 -14.57 -2.24
CA LEU A 104 -10.06 -15.02 -1.40
C LEU A 104 -8.87 -14.06 -1.45
N ASP A 105 -8.51 -13.58 -2.64
CA ASP A 105 -7.40 -12.62 -2.79
C ASP A 105 -7.71 -11.29 -2.11
N VAL A 106 -8.91 -10.74 -2.33
CA VAL A 106 -9.34 -9.50 -1.67
C VAL A 106 -9.36 -9.65 -0.16
N ASN A 107 -9.96 -10.73 0.36
CA ASN A 107 -10.03 -10.97 1.80
C ASN A 107 -8.63 -11.06 2.42
N LYS A 108 -7.68 -11.73 1.74
CA LYS A 108 -6.28 -11.76 2.19
C LYS A 108 -5.66 -10.36 2.28
N GLN A 109 -5.93 -9.48 1.32
CA GLN A 109 -5.45 -8.09 1.40
C GLN A 109 -6.14 -7.30 2.51
N VAL A 110 -7.44 -7.52 2.72
CA VAL A 110 -8.19 -6.90 3.82
C VAL A 110 -7.59 -7.31 5.17
N ASP A 111 -7.28 -8.59 5.36
CA ASP A 111 -6.64 -9.10 6.57
C ASP A 111 -5.29 -8.41 6.82
N VAL A 112 -4.44 -8.30 5.80
CA VAL A 112 -3.15 -7.57 5.88
C VAL A 112 -3.34 -6.11 6.30
N LEU A 113 -4.37 -5.43 5.79
CA LEU A 113 -4.66 -4.04 6.16
C LEU A 113 -5.25 -3.90 7.57
N ILE A 114 -6.01 -4.90 8.04
CA ILE A 114 -6.50 -4.97 9.42
C ILE A 114 -5.32 -5.18 10.37
N ASP A 115 -4.44 -6.14 10.07
CA ASP A 115 -3.25 -6.43 10.87
C ASP A 115 -2.29 -5.23 10.94
N ALA A 116 -2.19 -4.45 9.86
CA ALA A 116 -1.45 -3.19 9.82
C ALA A 116 -2.14 -2.03 10.57
N GLY A 117 -3.36 -2.22 11.09
CA GLY A 117 -4.13 -1.19 11.77
C GLY A 117 -4.69 -0.09 10.86
N ILE A 118 -4.70 -0.31 9.54
CA ILE A 118 -5.21 0.63 8.54
C ILE A 118 -6.73 0.51 8.44
N LEU A 119 -7.27 -0.72 8.49
CA LEU A 119 -8.70 -0.99 8.48
C LEU A 119 -9.16 -1.46 9.85
N VAL A 120 -10.41 -1.11 10.19
CA VAL A 120 -11.07 -1.55 11.42
C VAL A 120 -12.44 -2.12 11.08
N PRO A 121 -12.79 -3.32 11.57
CA PRO A 121 -14.13 -3.86 11.42
C PRO A 121 -15.19 -2.92 12.03
N ILE A 122 -16.28 -2.71 11.30
CA ILE A 122 -17.41 -1.89 11.75
C ILE A 122 -18.70 -2.71 11.75
N GLU A 123 -19.51 -2.54 12.80
CA GLU A 123 -20.85 -3.13 12.84
C GLU A 123 -21.72 -2.56 11.72
N ALA A 124 -22.44 -3.42 11.00
CA ALA A 124 -23.28 -3.03 9.87
C ALA A 124 -24.28 -1.90 10.22
N LYS A 125 -24.78 -1.86 11.47
CA LYS A 125 -25.72 -0.82 11.95
C LYS A 125 -25.08 0.58 12.07
N LYS A 126 -23.75 0.67 12.17
CA LYS A 126 -23.00 1.93 12.30
C LYS A 126 -22.50 2.45 10.96
N VAL A 127 -22.62 1.65 9.90
CA VAL A 127 -22.24 2.03 8.55
C VAL A 127 -23.17 3.13 8.06
N LYS A 128 -22.60 4.25 7.60
CA LYS A 128 -23.34 5.38 7.04
C LYS A 128 -23.40 5.35 5.51
N CYS A 129 -22.42 4.73 4.87
CA CYS A 129 -22.30 4.65 3.42
C CYS A 129 -21.55 3.38 3.03
N VAL A 130 -21.92 2.78 1.91
CA VAL A 130 -21.20 1.65 1.32
C VAL A 130 -20.99 1.92 -0.17
N SER A 131 -19.76 1.68 -0.64
CA SER A 131 -19.41 1.73 -2.05
C SER A 131 -18.94 0.35 -2.51
N PRO A 132 -19.24 -0.05 -3.76
CA PRO A 132 -18.70 -1.29 -4.32
C PRO A 132 -17.18 -1.17 -4.49
N ILE A 133 -16.49 -2.30 -4.35
CA ILE A 133 -15.06 -2.42 -4.65
C ILE A 133 -14.92 -2.84 -6.11
N ALA A 134 -14.26 -2.00 -6.91
CA ALA A 134 -13.89 -2.32 -8.28
C ALA A 134 -12.53 -3.03 -8.28
N LEU A 135 -12.48 -4.23 -8.87
CA LEU A 135 -11.22 -4.93 -9.11
C LEU A 135 -10.61 -4.38 -10.39
N ALA A 136 -9.38 -3.88 -10.30
CA ALA A 136 -8.60 -3.51 -11.47
C ALA A 136 -7.95 -4.77 -12.06
N GLU A 137 -8.07 -4.95 -13.37
CA GLU A 137 -7.26 -5.94 -14.08
C GLU A 137 -5.80 -5.49 -14.01
N LYS A 138 -4.91 -6.43 -13.70
CA LYS A 138 -3.47 -6.19 -13.87
C LYS A 138 -3.19 -6.38 -15.36
N ASP A 139 -2.94 -5.27 -16.07
CA ASP A 139 -2.41 -5.33 -17.43
C ASP A 139 -1.18 -6.24 -17.45
N HIS A 140 -1.21 -7.26 -18.30
CA HIS A 140 -0.23 -8.34 -18.39
C HIS A 140 1.05 -7.90 -19.09
#